data_AF-E5BFM5-F1
#
_entry.id   AF-E5BFM5-F1
#
_cell.length_a   1.000
_cell.length_b   1.000
_cell.length_c   1.000
_cell.angle_alpha   90.00
_cell.angle_beta   90.00
_cell.angle_gamma   90.00
#
_symmetry.space_group_name_H-M   'P 1'
#
loop_
_entity.id
_entity.type
_entity.pdbx_description
1 polymer ?
#
loop_
_entity_poly.entity_id
_entity_poly.type
_entity_poly.pdbx_seq_one_letter_code
_entity_poly.pdbx_strand_id
1 'polypeptide(L)'
;MSDIFKINRQLSVTSTKIKFLEQKISLKKEYKKKMSKDVRKMRAHKLITKGALLEMLNMENEDNEVLLGFFSSFNKEEKEIYKKIGKEIFDENKRKKKMK
;
A
#
# COMPACT_ATOMS: atom_id res chain seq x y z
N MET A 1 39.44 11.99 43.25
CA MET A 1 39.35 12.52 41.85
C MET A 1 39.29 11.42 40.79
N SER A 2 40.05 10.32 40.91
CA SER A 2 40.05 9.20 39.95
C SER A 2 38.72 8.48 39.80
N ASP A 3 37.98 8.30 40.90
CA ASP A 3 36.76 7.48 40.87
C ASP A 3 35.56 8.22 40.29
N ILE A 4 35.49 9.54 40.50
CA ILE A 4 34.52 10.42 39.83
C ILE A 4 34.71 10.36 38.31
N PHE A 5 35.96 10.36 37.83
CA PHE A 5 36.27 10.25 36.41
C PHE A 5 35.87 8.87 35.84
N LYS A 6 36.11 7.78 36.58
CA LYS A 6 35.68 6.43 36.20
C LYS A 6 34.15 6.32 36.13
N ILE A 7 33.44 6.88 37.10
CA ILE A 7 31.97 6.91 37.15
C ILE A 7 31.42 7.69 35.95
N ASN A 8 31.95 8.88 35.67
CA ASN A 8 31.53 9.69 34.52
C ASN A 8 31.76 8.98 33.17
N ARG A 9 32.89 8.27 33.05
CA ARG A 9 33.18 7.45 31.87
C ARG A 9 32.18 6.31 31.71
N GLN A 10 31.85 5.60 32.79
CA GLN A 10 30.86 4.53 32.76
C GLN A 10 29.45 5.06 32.42
N LEU A 11 29.08 6.22 32.96
CA LEU A 11 27.81 6.89 32.65
C LEU A 11 27.71 7.26 31.16
N SER A 12 28.79 7.81 30.59
CA SER A 12 28.86 8.14 29.15
C SER A 12 28.73 6.89 28.25
N VAL A 13 29.40 5.80 28.61
CA VAL A 13 29.28 4.53 27.85
C VAL A 13 27.86 3.98 27.96
N THR A 14 27.27 4.04 29.15
CA THR A 14 25.92 3.52 29.41
C THR A 14 24.86 4.35 28.68
N SER A 15 24.95 5.68 28.69
CA SER A 15 24.02 6.55 27.96
C SER A 15 24.11 6.32 26.44
N THR A 16 25.32 6.10 25.92
CA THR A 16 25.52 5.75 24.51
C THR A 16 24.87 4.41 24.16
N LYS A 17 25.01 3.40 25.03
CA LYS A 17 24.36 2.08 24.85
C LYS A 17 22.83 2.20 24.91
N ILE A 18 22.30 2.99 25.83
CA ILE A 18 20.85 3.26 25.94
C ILE A 18 20.33 3.88 24.64
N LYS A 19 20.97 4.96 24.17
CA LYS A 19 20.58 5.65 22.94
C LYS A 19 20.62 4.72 21.71
N PHE A 20 21.63 3.85 21.63
CA PHE A 20 21.72 2.85 20.58
C PHE A 20 20.61 1.80 20.64
N LEU A 21 20.24 1.34 21.83
CA LEU A 21 19.13 0.39 22.02
C LEU A 21 17.78 1.03 21.70
N GLU A 22 17.56 2.28 22.11
CA GLU A 22 16.37 3.07 21.75
C GLU A 22 16.24 3.20 20.23
N GLN A 23 17.34 3.50 19.54
CA GLN A 23 17.37 3.59 18.09
C GLN A 23 17.08 2.24 17.41
N LYS A 24 17.60 1.13 17.95
CA LYS A 24 17.26 -0.22 17.44
C LYS A 24 15.78 -0.56 17.65
N ILE A 25 15.19 -0.15 18.77
CA ILE A 25 13.77 -0.37 19.07
C ILE A 25 12.90 0.50 18.16
N SER A 26 13.25 1.78 17.93
CA SER A 26 12.50 2.67 17.03
C SER A 26 12.50 2.15 15.60
N LEU A 27 13.67 1.75 15.09
CA LEU A 27 13.80 1.11 13.78
C LEU A 27 12.92 -0.14 13.70
N LYS A 28 13.01 -1.06 14.69
CA LYS A 28 12.14 -2.25 14.73
C LYS A 28 10.64 -1.91 14.77
N LYS A 29 10.24 -0.84 15.47
CA LYS A 29 8.84 -0.34 15.46
C LYS A 29 8.43 0.17 14.09
N GLU A 30 9.30 0.90 13.38
CA GLU A 30 9.05 1.32 11.99
C GLU A 30 8.99 0.14 11.02
N TYR A 31 9.86 -0.86 11.17
CA TYR A 31 9.79 -2.11 10.41
C TYR A 31 8.53 -2.92 10.72
N LYS A 32 8.00 -2.87 11.96
CA LYS A 32 6.69 -3.45 12.32
C LYS A 32 5.51 -2.60 11.83
N LYS A 33 5.70 -1.29 11.62
CA LYS A 33 4.73 -0.38 10.98
C LYS A 33 4.66 -0.61 9.46
N LYS A 34 5.65 -1.26 8.85
CA LYS A 34 5.54 -1.75 7.46
C LYS A 34 4.42 -2.81 7.43
N MET A 35 3.40 -2.56 6.60
CA MET A 35 2.35 -3.54 6.28
C MET A 35 2.96 -4.94 6.17
N SER A 36 2.33 -5.94 6.82
CA SER A 36 2.81 -7.32 6.76
C SER A 36 3.01 -7.74 5.31
N LYS A 37 3.93 -8.68 5.07
CA LYS A 37 4.22 -9.19 3.72
C LYS A 37 2.92 -9.62 3.01
N ASP A 38 1.97 -10.19 3.75
CA ASP A 38 0.68 -10.63 3.23
C ASP A 38 -0.21 -9.46 2.83
N VAL A 39 -0.31 -8.40 3.64
CA VAL A 39 -1.08 -7.21 3.28
C VAL A 39 -0.48 -6.53 2.04
N ARG A 40 0.86 -6.50 1.92
CA ARG A 40 1.53 -5.95 0.73
C ARG A 40 1.20 -6.76 -0.52
N LYS A 41 1.26 -8.08 -0.44
CA LYS A 41 0.88 -8.98 -1.54
C LYS A 41 -0.57 -8.78 -1.94
N MET A 42 -1.49 -8.71 -0.97
CA MET A 42 -2.91 -8.45 -1.22
C MET A 42 -3.12 -7.09 -1.91
N ARG A 43 -2.43 -6.03 -1.46
CA ARG A 43 -2.51 -4.70 -2.08
C ARG A 43 -2.00 -4.73 -3.52
N ALA A 44 -0.87 -5.40 -3.78
CA ALA A 44 -0.30 -5.52 -5.12
C ALA A 44 -1.28 -6.23 -6.07
N HIS A 45 -1.87 -7.36 -5.66
CA HIS A 45 -2.90 -8.04 -6.44
C HIS A 45 -4.10 -7.12 -6.75
N LYS A 46 -4.62 -6.41 -5.75
CA LYS A 46 -5.74 -5.45 -5.97
C LYS A 46 -5.39 -4.36 -6.98
N LEU A 47 -4.17 -3.83 -6.93
CA LEU A 47 -3.71 -2.80 -7.87
C LEU A 47 -3.55 -3.36 -9.29
N ILE A 48 -2.97 -4.55 -9.43
CA ILE A 48 -2.85 -5.24 -10.72
C ILE A 48 -4.24 -5.47 -11.32
N THR A 49 -5.19 -6.00 -10.53
CA THR A 49 -6.55 -6.22 -11.01
C THR A 49 -7.21 -4.92 -11.45
N LYS A 50 -7.08 -3.83 -10.68
CA LYS A 50 -7.64 -2.53 -11.05
C LYS A 50 -6.99 -1.94 -12.31
N GLY A 51 -5.67 -2.07 -12.46
CA GLY A 51 -4.95 -1.64 -13.66
C GLY A 51 -5.44 -2.37 -14.91
N ALA A 52 -5.63 -3.69 -14.82
CA ALA A 52 -6.18 -4.47 -15.93
C ALA A 52 -7.61 -4.03 -16.31
N LEU A 53 -8.44 -3.58 -15.35
CA LEU A 53 -9.77 -3.05 -15.66
C LEU A 53 -9.69 -1.72 -16.42
N LEU A 54 -8.72 -0.86 -16.10
CA LEU A 54 -8.48 0.39 -16.83
C LEU A 54 -8.02 0.10 -18.25
N GLU A 55 -7.09 -0.85 -18.42
CA GLU A 55 -6.61 -1.29 -19.73
C GLU A 55 -7.75 -1.86 -20.59
N MET A 56 -8.66 -2.64 -20.00
CA MET A 56 -9.86 -3.14 -20.70
C MET A 56 -10.78 -2.03 -21.22
N LEU A 57 -10.71 -0.84 -20.62
CA LEU A 57 -11.48 0.34 -21.00
C LEU A 57 -10.63 1.37 -21.78
N ASN A 58 -9.37 1.03 -22.11
CA ASN A 58 -8.38 1.93 -22.72
C ASN A 58 -8.13 3.22 -21.92
N MET A 59 -8.15 3.12 -20.59
CA MET A 59 -7.97 4.26 -19.66
C MET A 59 -6.61 4.24 -18.95
N GLU A 60 -5.69 3.36 -19.35
CA GLU A 60 -4.41 3.15 -18.68
C GLU A 60 -3.43 4.32 -18.79
N ASN A 61 -3.61 5.18 -19.80
CA ASN A 61 -2.80 6.38 -20.04
C ASN A 61 -3.53 7.68 -19.67
N GLU A 62 -4.71 7.60 -19.08
CA GLU A 62 -5.48 8.77 -18.66
C GLU A 62 -4.81 9.47 -17.46
N ASP A 63 -4.99 10.79 -17.39
CA ASP A 63 -4.43 11.61 -16.32
C ASP A 63 -4.97 11.20 -14.94
N ASN A 64 -4.10 11.18 -13.94
CA ASN A 64 -4.46 10.76 -12.58
C ASN A 64 -5.55 11.64 -11.98
N GLU A 65 -5.55 12.94 -12.28
CA GLU A 65 -6.55 13.92 -11.86
C GLU A 65 -7.91 13.61 -12.46
N VAL A 66 -7.95 13.19 -13.74
CA VAL A 66 -9.19 12.80 -14.44
C VAL A 66 -9.75 11.54 -13.81
N LEU A 67 -8.92 10.50 -13.63
CA LEU A 67 -9.32 9.26 -12.98
C LEU A 67 -9.79 9.51 -11.54
N LEU A 68 -9.10 10.37 -10.79
CA LEU A 68 -9.48 10.73 -9.43
C LEU A 68 -10.85 11.42 -9.40
N GLY A 69 -11.10 12.36 -10.31
CA GLY A 69 -12.39 13.02 -10.48
C GLY A 69 -13.51 12.01 -10.76
N PHE A 70 -13.31 11.12 -11.74
CA PHE A 70 -14.26 10.07 -12.07
C PHE A 70 -14.54 9.11 -10.90
N PHE A 71 -13.51 8.67 -10.19
CA PHE A 71 -13.72 7.80 -9.02
C PHE A 71 -14.39 8.53 -7.85
N SER A 72 -14.21 9.85 -7.74
CA SER A 72 -14.85 10.66 -6.71
C SER A 72 -16.37 10.82 -6.91
N SER A 73 -16.84 10.74 -8.16
CA SER A 73 -18.28 10.79 -8.48
C SER A 73 -19.00 9.45 -8.27
N PHE A 74 -18.32 8.42 -7.74
CA PHE A 74 -18.94 7.13 -7.48
C PHE A 74 -20.05 7.23 -6.43
N ASN A 75 -21.30 7.05 -6.85
CA ASN A 75 -22.45 6.94 -5.95
C ASN A 75 -22.63 5.48 -5.47
N LYS A 76 -22.69 5.30 -4.14
CA LYS A 76 -22.89 3.98 -3.53
C LYS A 76 -24.26 3.38 -3.83
N GLU A 77 -25.28 4.21 -4.05
CA GLU A 77 -26.65 3.76 -4.32
C GLU A 77 -26.75 3.04 -5.68
N GLU A 78 -25.92 3.44 -6.63
CA GLU A 78 -25.86 2.87 -7.98
C GLU A 78 -24.92 1.66 -8.09
N LYS A 79 -24.32 1.23 -6.97
CA LYS A 79 -23.32 0.16 -6.95
C LYS A 79 -23.78 -1.13 -7.65
N GLU A 80 -25.03 -1.54 -7.47
CA GLU A 80 -25.56 -2.74 -8.12
C GLU A 80 -25.78 -2.53 -9.62
N ILE A 81 -26.08 -1.31 -10.07
CA ILE A 81 -26.15 -0.96 -11.50
C ILE A 81 -24.76 -1.10 -12.13
N TYR A 82 -23.74 -0.48 -11.54
CA TYR A 82 -22.36 -0.60 -12.02
C TYR A 82 -21.88 -2.06 -12.07
N LYS A 83 -22.27 -2.87 -11.08
CA LYS A 83 -21.95 -4.30 -11.06
C LYS A 83 -22.63 -5.07 -12.18
N LYS A 84 -23.88 -4.73 -12.53
CA LYS A 84 -24.59 -5.33 -13.67
C LYS A 84 -23.90 -4.99 -14.99
N ILE A 85 -23.58 -3.71 -15.21
CA ILE A 85 -22.84 -3.24 -16.38
C ILE A 85 -21.50 -3.98 -16.51
N GLY A 86 -20.74 -4.06 -15.41
CA GLY A 86 -19.47 -4.77 -15.39
C GLY A 86 -19.60 -6.25 -15.78
N LYS A 87 -20.64 -6.95 -15.32
CA LYS A 87 -20.90 -8.35 -15.71
C LYS A 87 -21.15 -8.48 -17.22
N GLU A 88 -21.96 -7.61 -17.79
CA GLU A 88 -22.28 -7.61 -19.22
C GLU A 88 -21.00 -7.44 -20.06
N ILE A 89 -20.14 -6.48 -19.70
CA ILE A 89 -18.83 -6.27 -20.34
C ILE A 89 -17.94 -7.53 -20.26
N PHE A 90 -17.87 -8.18 -19.10
CA PHE A 90 -17.10 -9.41 -18.96
C PHE A 90 -17.62 -10.55 -19.83
N ASP A 91 -18.93 -10.71 -19.90
CA ASP A 91 -19.55 -11.80 -20.66
C ASP A 91 -19.43 -11.55 -22.18
N GLU A 92 -19.53 -10.31 -22.64
CA GLU A 92 -19.20 -9.94 -24.03
C GLU A 92 -17.74 -10.26 -24.37
N ASN A 93 -16.80 -9.91 -23.50
CA ASN A 93 -15.39 -10.20 -23.71
C ASN A 93 -15.09 -11.71 -23.75
N LYS A 94 -15.79 -12.51 -22.92
CA LYS A 94 -15.70 -13.98 -23.00
C LYS A 94 -16.25 -14.51 -24.33
N ARG A 95 -17.38 -13.98 -24.82
CA ARG A 95 -17.95 -14.37 -26.12
C ARG A 95 -16.98 -14.06 -27.26
N LYS A 96 -16.43 -12.84 -27.29
CA LYS A 96 -15.42 -12.42 -28.30
C LYS A 96 -14.18 -13.33 -28.29
N LYS A 97 -13.72 -13.79 -27.12
CA LYS A 97 -12.60 -14.74 -27.00
C LYS A 97 -12.91 -16.16 -27.50
N LYS A 98 -14.18 -16.59 -27.47
CA LYS A 98 -14.59 -17.90 -27.99
C LYS A 98 -14.81 -17.93 -29.50
N MET A 99 -14.95 -16.75 -30.12
CA MET A 99 -15.16 -16.59 -31.57
C MET A 99 -13.85 -16.27 -32.32
N LYS A 100 -12.76 -16.06 -31.59
CA LYS A 100 -11.39 -16.00 -32.12
C LYS A 100 -10.75 -17.37 -32.01
#